data_AF-A0A176S453-F1
#
_entry.id   AF-A0A176S453-F1
#
_cell.length_a   1.000
_cell.length_b   1.000
_cell.length_c   1.000
_cell.angle_alpha   90.00
_cell.angle_beta   90.00
_cell.angle_gamma   90.00
#
_symmetry.space_group_name_H-M   'P 1'
#
loop_
_entity.id
_entity.type
_entity.pdbx_description
1 polymer ?
#
loop_
_entity_poly.entity_id
_entity_poly.type
_entity_poly.pdbx_seq_one_letter_code
_entity_poly.pdbx_strand_id
1 'polypeptide(L)' 'MTEIWLVLFIESVDEKNRQRFEADYIDNARGVTVHPKFVQTGKDQ' A
#
# COMPACT_ATOMS: atom_id res chain seq x y z
N MET A 1 4.75 10.74 16.52
CA MET A 1 4.17 10.65 15.17
C MET A 1 3.63 9.24 15.04
N THR A 2 2.37 9.07 14.63
CA THR A 2 1.73 7.74 14.59
C THR A 2 1.90 7.16 13.20
N GLU A 3 2.22 5.87 13.10
CA GLU A 3 2.46 5.16 11.84
C GLU A 3 1.55 3.92 11.77
N ILE A 4 0.95 3.68 10.61
CA ILE A 4 0.13 2.49 10.37
C ILE A 4 0.47 1.85 9.01
N TRP A 5 0.33 0.53 8.95
CA TRP A 5 0.48 -0.23 7.71
C TRP A 5 -0.89 -0.62 7.17
N LEU A 6 -1.16 -0.29 5.91
CA LEU A 6 -2.35 -0.72 5.19
C LEU A 6 -1.96 -1.85 4.24
N VAL A 7 -2.07 -3.08 4.72
CA VAL A 7 -1.73 -4.27 3.94
C VAL A 7 -2.98 -4.81 3.25
N LEU A 8 -2.94 -4.88 1.92
CA LEU A 8 -4.02 -5.39 1.09
C LEU A 8 -3.56 -6.66 0.37
N PHE A 9 -4.31 -7.74 0.56
CA PHE A 9 -4.08 -9.00 -0.14
C PHE A 9 -4.88 -8.99 -1.43
N ILE A 10 -4.19 -9.15 -2.56
CA ILE A 10 -4.79 -9.03 -3.89
C ILE A 10 -4.30 -10.15 -4.80
N GLU A 11 -5.12 -10.54 -5.77
CA GLU A 11 -4.79 -11.63 -6.69
C GLU A 11 -3.59 -11.27 -7.58
N SER A 12 -3.58 -10.08 -8.17
CA SER A 12 -2.46 -9.57 -8.97
C SER A 12 -2.41 -8.05 -8.97
N VAL A 13 -1.23 -7.48 -9.23
CA VAL A 13 -1.07 -6.05 -9.50
C VAL A 13 0.08 -5.83 -10.47
N ASP A 14 -0.13 -4.98 -11.47
CA ASP A 14 0.94 -4.54 -12.35
C ASP A 14 1.86 -3.52 -11.67
N GLU A 15 3.09 -3.39 -12.18
CA GLU A 15 4.11 -2.53 -11.59
C GLU A 15 3.69 -1.05 -11.58
N LYS A 16 2.94 -0.59 -12.59
CA LYS A 16 2.45 0.79 -12.67
C LYS A 16 1.49 1.11 -11.52
N ASN A 17 0.57 0.21 -11.22
CA ASN A 17 -0.37 0.34 -10.12
C ASN A 17 0.33 0.16 -8.77
N ARG A 18 1.30 -0.77 -8.67
CA ARG A 18 2.10 -0.94 -7.45
C ARG A 18 2.84 0.35 -7.09
N GLN A 19 3.57 0.95 -8.04
CA GLN A 19 4.29 2.21 -7.83
C GLN A 19 3.37 3.38 -7.48
N ARG A 20 2.16 3.41 -8.06
CA ARG A 20 1.20 4.48 -7.81
C ARG A 20 0.58 4.38 -6.41
N PHE A 21 0.28 3.17 -5.93
CA PHE A 21 -0.55 2.97 -4.74
C PHE A 21 0.21 2.53 -3.49
N GLU A 22 1.42 1.98 -3.61
CA GLU A 22 2.30 1.71 -2.46
C GLU A 22 3.15 2.91 -2.01
N ALA A 23 2.73 4.12 -2.39
CA ALA A 23 3.36 5.35 -1.95
C ALA A 23 2.86 5.74 -0.55
N ASP A 24 3.81 5.99 0.34
CA ASP A 24 3.52 6.54 1.67
C ASP A 24 2.83 7.89 1.56
N TYR A 25 1.87 8.13 2.44
CA TYR A 25 1.22 9.43 2.53
C TYR A 25 0.91 9.80 3.98
N ILE A 26 0.79 11.10 4.22
CA ILE A 26 0.45 11.66 5.54
C ILE A 26 -1.01 12.06 5.53
N ASP A 27 -1.81 11.45 6.41
CA ASP A 27 -3.13 11.95 6.76
C ASP A 27 -2.97 13.14 7.73
N ASN A 28 -2.86 14.33 7.16
CA ASN A 28 -2.65 15.57 7.90
C ASN A 28 -3.76 15.88 8.91
N ALA A 29 -4.99 15.41 8.68
CA ALA A 29 -6.09 15.63 9.61
C ALA A 29 -5.92 14.84 10.91
N ARG A 30 -5.18 13.72 10.86
CA ARG A 30 -4.97 12.81 11.98
C ARG A 30 -3.51 12.73 12.46
N GLY A 31 -2.58 13.34 11.73
CA GLY A 31 -1.15 13.29 12.04
C GLY A 31 -0.56 11.88 11.95
N VAL A 32 -1.09 11.06 11.02
CA VAL A 32 -0.70 9.65 10.85
C VAL A 32 -0.02 9.47 9.49
N THR A 33 1.12 8.80 9.48
CA THR A 33 1.75 8.28 8.26
C THR A 33 1.15 6.92 7.94
N VAL A 34 0.72 6.73 6.70
CA VAL A 34 0.17 5.47 6.22
C VAL A 34 1.14 4.87 5.22
N HIS A 35 1.45 3.59 5.41
CA HIS A 35 2.30 2.78 4.52
C HIS A 35 1.45 1.74 3.79
N PRO A 36 0.95 2.01 2.58
CA PRO A 36 0.16 1.04 1.82
C PRO A 36 1.08 -0.04 1.23
N LYS A 37 0.66 -1.30 1.33
CA LYS A 37 1.37 -2.44 0.73
C LYS A 37 0.42 -3.46 0.12
N PHE A 38 0.76 -3.93 -1.07
CA PHE A 38 0.05 -4.99 -1.75
C PHE A 38 0.80 -6.31 -1.62
N VAL A 39 0.16 -7.28 -0.99
CA VAL A 39 0.63 -8.67 -0.98
C VAL A 39 -0.08 -9.41 -2.11
N GLN A 40 0.68 -9.78 -3.14
CA GLN A 40 0.15 -10.55 -4.25
C GLN A 40 0.02 -12.02 -3.84
N THR A 41 -1.17 -12.58 -3.95
CA THR A 41 -1.48 -13.96 -3.56
C THR A 41 -1.69 -14.89 -4.77
N GLY A 42 -1.84 -14.33 -5.97
CA GLY A 42 -1.82 -15.09 -7.22
C GLY A 42 -0.38 -15.50 -7.58
N LYS A 43 -0.24 -16.60 -8.31
CA LYS A 43 1.05 -17.03 -8.85
C LYS A 43 1.50 -16.04 -9.93
N ASP A 44 2.75 -15.62 -9.91
CA ASP A 44 3.37 -14.98 -11.07
C ASP A 44 3.24 -15.96 -12.25
N GLN A 45 2.41 -15.62 -13.23
CA GLN A 45 2.26 -16.40 -14.47
C GLN A 45 3.40 -16.09 -15.43
#